data_AF-A0A0F9K1R8-F1
#
_entry.id   AF-A0A0F9K1R8-F1
#
_cell.length_a   1.000
_cell.length_b   1.000
_cell.length_c   1.000
_cell.angle_alpha   90.00
_cell.angle_beta   90.00
_cell.angle_gamma   90.00
#
_symmetry.space_group_name_H-M   'P 1'
#
loop_
_entity.id
_entity.type
_entity.pdbx_description
1 polymer ?
#
loop_
_entity_poly.entity_id
_entity_poly.type
_entity_poly.pdbx_seq_one_letter_code
_entity_poly.pdbx_strand_id
1 'polypeptide(L)'
;MNDNQARCLAYLAEHSTNWVGFGARIQGHVLGLPKDIPLSNAEAEEMLAQGWVAARYYPNLPGVPFYKETDEGMRAASWYSPKEEKTPPRARKRPSRRD
;
A
#
# COMPACT_ATOMS: atom_id res chain seq x y z
N MET A 1 12.54 -4.56 -0.85
CA MET A 1 11.09 -4.32 -0.91
C MET A 1 10.71 -4.14 -2.38
N ASN A 2 9.64 -4.77 -2.85
CA ASN A 2 9.19 -4.68 -4.24
C ASN A 2 7.99 -3.72 -4.42
N ASP A 3 7.59 -3.46 -5.66
CA ASP A 3 6.51 -2.51 -5.99
C ASP A 3 5.14 -2.91 -5.39
N ASN A 4 4.82 -4.20 -5.33
CA ASN A 4 3.55 -4.67 -4.77
C ASN A 4 3.50 -4.46 -3.26
N GLN A 5 4.60 -4.75 -2.56
CA GLN A 5 4.75 -4.54 -1.12
C GLN A 5 4.68 -3.03 -0.80
N ALA A 6 5.33 -2.19 -1.60
CA ALA A 6 5.29 -0.74 -1.42
C ALA A 6 3.87 -0.17 -1.63
N ARG A 7 3.17 -0.59 -2.69
CA ARG A 7 1.77 -0.20 -2.93
C ARG A 7 0.84 -0.70 -1.82
N CYS A 8 1.06 -1.91 -1.32
CA CYS A 8 0.32 -2.45 -0.19
C CYS A 8 0.50 -1.58 1.06
N LEU A 9 1.74 -1.24 1.44
CA LEU A 9 1.99 -0.36 2.58
C LEU A 9 1.35 1.02 2.40
N ALA A 10 1.45 1.62 1.22
CA ALA A 10 0.79 2.88 0.92
C ALA A 10 -0.74 2.80 1.12
N TYR A 11 -1.37 1.73 0.62
CA TYR A 11 -2.80 1.51 0.83
C TYR A 11 -3.16 1.33 2.30
N LEU A 12 -2.37 0.56 3.05
CA LEU A 12 -2.55 0.38 4.50
C LEU A 12 -2.39 1.70 5.27
N ALA A 13 -1.45 2.56 4.87
CA ALA A 13 -1.22 3.86 5.48
C ALA A 13 -2.43 4.80 5.29
N GLU A 14 -2.96 4.85 4.06
CA GLU A 14 -4.18 5.60 3.73
C GLU A 14 -5.40 5.07 4.50
N HIS A 15 -5.40 3.78 4.83
CA HIS A 15 -6.49 3.09 5.52
C HIS A 15 -6.10 2.70 6.96
N SER A 16 -5.24 3.50 7.60
CA SER A 16 -4.61 3.21 8.91
C SER A 16 -5.58 3.03 10.08
N THR A 17 -6.86 3.37 9.92
CA THR A 17 -7.90 3.09 10.92
C THR A 17 -8.42 1.66 10.85
N ASN A 18 -8.27 0.99 9.71
CA ASN A 18 -8.87 -0.30 9.42
C ASN A 18 -7.82 -1.42 9.35
N TRP A 19 -8.26 -2.63 9.68
CA TRP A 19 -7.52 -3.85 9.37
C TRP A 19 -7.95 -4.30 7.97
N VAL A 20 -6.99 -4.48 7.06
CA VAL A 20 -7.25 -4.84 5.67
C VAL A 20 -6.90 -6.30 5.47
N GLY A 21 -7.85 -7.10 5.05
CA GLY A 21 -7.59 -8.51 4.83
C GLY A 21 -6.89 -8.80 3.51
N PHE A 22 -6.01 -9.80 3.53
CA PHE A 22 -5.41 -10.38 2.33
C PHE A 22 -5.96 -11.78 2.06
N GLY A 23 -6.23 -12.06 0.79
CA GLY A 23 -6.72 -13.34 0.32
C GLY A 23 -7.80 -13.21 -0.75
N ALA A 24 -7.91 -14.22 -1.62
CA ALA A 24 -8.82 -14.21 -2.77
C ALA A 24 -10.29 -13.95 -2.40
N ARG A 25 -10.70 -14.33 -1.18
CA ARG A 25 -12.10 -14.18 -0.72
C ARG A 25 -12.52 -12.74 -0.41
N ILE A 26 -11.56 -11.85 -0.21
CA ILE A 26 -11.81 -10.47 0.22
C ILE A 26 -11.10 -9.45 -0.67
N GLN A 27 -10.37 -9.90 -1.70
CA GLN A 27 -9.75 -9.03 -2.67
C GLN A 27 -10.81 -8.26 -3.48
N GLY A 28 -10.72 -6.92 -3.48
CA GLY A 28 -11.72 -6.03 -4.09
C GLY A 28 -12.97 -5.77 -3.23
N HIS A 29 -12.96 -6.16 -1.95
CA HIS A 29 -13.96 -5.70 -0.97
C HIS A 29 -13.45 -4.47 -0.21
N VAL A 30 -14.37 -3.69 0.39
CA VAL A 30 -14.05 -2.48 1.18
C VAL A 30 -13.04 -2.76 2.31
N LEU A 31 -13.06 -3.97 2.87
CA LEU A 31 -12.17 -4.40 3.96
C LEU A 31 -10.95 -5.23 3.48
N GLY A 32 -10.72 -5.33 2.17
CA GLY A 32 -9.62 -6.10 1.61
C GLY A 32 -8.75 -5.29 0.67
N LEU A 33 -7.64 -5.88 0.24
CA LEU A 33 -6.74 -5.25 -0.71
C LEU A 33 -7.42 -5.14 -2.09
N PRO A 34 -7.31 -3.99 -2.79
CA PRO A 34 -7.93 -3.83 -4.09
C PRO A 34 -7.18 -4.65 -5.15
N LYS A 35 -7.87 -4.98 -6.26
CA LYS A 35 -7.41 -5.94 -7.26
C LYS A 35 -6.18 -5.48 -8.04
N ASP A 36 -5.92 -4.18 -8.06
CA ASP A 36 -4.81 -3.49 -8.72
C ASP A 36 -3.51 -3.50 -7.91
N ILE A 37 -3.55 -3.98 -6.66
CA ILE A 37 -2.37 -4.29 -5.85
C ILE A 37 -2.23 -5.83 -5.84
N PRO A 38 -1.49 -6.42 -6.79
CA PRO A 38 -1.34 -7.86 -6.91
C PRO A 38 -0.32 -8.38 -5.89
N LEU A 39 -0.65 -8.28 -4.60
CA LEU A 39 0.16 -8.82 -3.52
C LEU A 39 -0.09 -10.33 -3.38
N SER A 40 0.96 -11.12 -3.54
CA SER A 40 0.93 -12.57 -3.32
C SER A 40 0.98 -12.92 -1.82
N ASN A 41 0.57 -14.14 -1.48
CA ASN A 41 0.66 -14.63 -0.09
C ASN A 41 2.10 -14.66 0.42
N ALA A 42 3.07 -15.04 -0.44
CA ALA A 42 4.48 -15.07 -0.08
C ALA A 42 5.00 -13.66 0.25
N GLU A 43 4.66 -12.66 -0.57
CA GLU A 43 5.04 -11.27 -0.29
C GLU A 43 4.40 -10.74 1.00
N ALA A 44 3.14 -11.10 1.28
CA ALA A 44 2.47 -10.74 2.53
C ALA A 44 3.14 -11.39 3.76
N GLU A 45 3.52 -12.66 3.67
CA GLU A 45 4.26 -13.36 4.71
C GLU A 45 5.66 -12.76 4.93
N GLU A 46 6.36 -12.38 3.85
CA GLU A 46 7.63 -11.66 3.94
C GLU A 46 7.48 -10.31 4.64
N MET A 47 6.43 -9.55 4.34
CA MET A 47 6.16 -8.27 5.00
C MET A 47 5.87 -8.46 6.50
N LEU A 48 5.16 -9.53 6.86
CA LEU A 48 4.89 -9.90 8.24
C LEU A 48 6.19 -10.31 8.96
N ALA A 49 7.03 -11.14 8.32
CA ALA A 49 8.31 -11.58 8.87
C ALA A 49 9.31 -10.43 9.07
N GLN A 50 9.26 -9.42 8.20
CA GLN A 50 10.06 -8.19 8.31
C GLN A 50 9.50 -7.19 9.32
N GLY A 51 8.33 -7.48 9.91
CA GLY A 51 7.68 -6.62 10.88
C GLY A 51 7.08 -5.36 10.27
N TRP A 52 6.90 -5.29 8.95
CA TRP A 52 6.30 -4.13 8.26
C TRP A 52 4.79 -4.08 8.38
N VAL A 53 4.17 -5.22 8.62
CA VAL A 53 2.74 -5.35 8.88
C VAL A 53 2.51 -6.23 10.09
N ALA A 54 1.45 -5.94 10.85
CA ALA A 54 0.92 -6.81 11.87
C ALA A 54 -0.26 -7.59 11.30
N ALA A 55 -0.44 -8.85 11.74
CA ALA A 55 -1.56 -9.69 11.32
C ALA A 55 -2.54 -9.95 12.48
N ARG A 56 -3.83 -10.05 12.16
CA ARG A 56 -4.92 -10.42 13.06
C ARG A 56 -5.89 -11.35 12.35
N TYR A 57 -6.45 -12.29 13.10
CA TYR A 57 -7.48 -13.21 12.61
C TYR A 57 -8.80 -12.91 13.31
N TYR A 58 -9.88 -12.86 12.54
CA TYR A 58 -11.22 -12.71 13.10
C TYR A 58 -11.96 -14.06 13.12
N PRO A 59 -12.69 -14.38 14.19
CA PRO A 59 -13.36 -15.67 14.34
C PRO A 59 -14.50 -15.88 13.33
N ASN A 60 -15.10 -14.80 12.82
CA ASN A 60 -16.13 -14.84 11.78
C ASN A 60 -15.57 -15.04 10.35
N LEU A 61 -14.25 -14.91 10.17
CA LEU A 61 -13.56 -15.11 8.89
C LEU A 61 -12.33 -16.01 9.09
N PRO A 62 -12.55 -17.30 9.42
CA PRO A 62 -11.46 -18.22 9.71
C PRO A 62 -10.54 -18.42 8.50
N GLY A 63 -9.23 -18.40 8.75
CA GLY A 63 -8.20 -18.58 7.72
C GLY A 63 -7.93 -17.36 6.85
N VAL A 64 -8.57 -16.21 7.13
CA VAL A 64 -8.30 -14.95 6.41
C VAL A 64 -7.52 -14.01 7.34
N PRO A 65 -6.22 -13.79 7.09
CA PRO A 65 -5.43 -12.84 7.85
C PRO A 65 -5.77 -11.40 7.45
N PHE A 66 -5.91 -10.55 8.46
CA PHE A 66 -6.06 -9.12 8.30
C PHE A 66 -4.81 -8.40 8.75
N TYR A 67 -4.36 -7.47 7.95
CA TYR A 67 -3.10 -6.79 8.12
C TYR A 67 -3.29 -5.32 8.40
N LYS A 68 -2.33 -4.76 9.11
CA LYS A 68 -2.22 -3.34 9.38
C LYS A 68 -0.75 -2.94 9.32
N GLU A 69 -0.49 -1.74 8.81
CA GLU A 69 0.87 -1.19 8.79
C GLU A 69 1.40 -0.98 10.22
N THR A 70 2.70 -1.25 10.42
CA THR A 70 3.45 -0.97 11.64
C THR A 70 4.33 0.27 11.47
N ASP A 71 4.94 0.76 12.55
CA ASP A 71 5.91 1.86 12.47
C ASP A 71 7.11 1.49 11.58
N GLU A 72 7.57 0.24 11.64
CA GLU A 72 8.60 -0.29 10.74
C GLU A 72 8.15 -0.30 9.27
N GLY A 73 6.88 -0.65 9.02
CA GLY A 73 6.29 -0.62 7.68
C GLY A 73 6.20 0.80 7.13
N MET A 74 5.76 1.74 7.96
CA MET A 74 5.70 3.16 7.60
C MET A 74 7.09 3.71 7.29
N ARG A 75 8.10 3.35 8.08
CA ARG A 75 9.50 3.69 7.79
C ARG A 75 9.94 3.03 6.48
N ALA A 76 9.68 1.75 6.26
CA ALA A 76 10.08 1.06 5.02
C ALA A 76 9.43 1.72 3.79
N ALA A 77 8.13 2.03 3.84
CA ALA A 77 7.39 2.72 2.79
C ALA A 77 7.97 4.10 2.47
N SER A 78 8.41 4.85 3.48
CA SER A 78 9.00 6.18 3.27
C SER A 78 10.31 6.17 2.47
N TRP A 79 11.08 5.07 2.53
CA TRP A 79 12.31 4.90 1.76
C TRP A 79 12.04 4.54 0.29
N TYR A 80 10.84 4.04 0.02
CA TYR A 80 10.37 3.59 -1.29
C TYR A 80 9.19 4.41 -1.81
N SER A 81 9.02 5.65 -1.31
CA SER A 81 8.33 6.65 -2.12
C SER A 81 8.99 6.61 -3.49
N PRO A 82 8.26 6.32 -4.58
CA PRO A 82 8.80 6.52 -5.90
C PRO A 82 9.30 7.96 -5.86
N LYS A 83 10.63 8.14 -6.00
CA LYS A 83 11.19 9.48 -6.20
C LYS A 83 10.27 10.10 -7.21
N GLU A 84 9.54 11.15 -6.83
CA GLU A 84 8.75 11.92 -7.76
C GLU A 84 9.62 12.06 -9.00
N GLU A 85 9.21 11.36 -10.06
CA GLU A 85 9.87 11.49 -11.34
C GLU A 85 9.73 12.97 -11.61
N LYS A 86 10.86 13.69 -11.53
CA LYS A 86 11.00 15.12 -11.76
C LYS A 86 10.13 15.47 -12.95
N THR A 87 8.89 15.86 -12.70
CA THR A 87 8.05 16.38 -13.75
C THR A 87 8.78 17.67 -14.09
N PRO A 88 9.37 17.82 -15.29
CA PRO A 88 10.03 19.07 -15.62
C PRO A 88 8.99 20.17 -15.35
N PRO A 89 9.36 21.25 -14.64
CA PRO A 89 8.41 22.24 -14.17
C PRO A 89 7.57 22.62 -15.38
N ARG A 90 6.26 22.31 -15.30
CA ARG A 90 5.29 22.59 -16.35
C ARG A 90 5.57 24.02 -16.79
N ALA A 91 6.14 24.19 -17.97
CA ALA A 91 6.64 25.47 -18.44
C ALA A 91 5.50 26.46 -18.28
N ARG A 92 5.66 27.41 -17.34
CA ARG A 92 4.66 28.45 -17.12
C ARG A 92 4.48 29.14 -18.47
N LYS A 93 3.28 28.98 -19.03
CA LYS A 93 2.79 29.70 -20.19
C LYS A 93 3.15 31.17 -19.98
N ARG A 94 4.09 31.71 -20.77
CA ARG A 94 4.18 33.15 -20.91
C ARG A 94 2.90 33.57 -21.62
N PRO A 95 2.05 34.44 -21.03
CA PRO A 95 0.95 35.01 -21.77
C PRO A 95 1.52 35.78 -22.96
N SER A 96 0.91 35.59 -24.12
CA SER A 96 1.13 36.37 -25.33
C SER A 96 0.98 37.85 -24.99
N ARG A 97 2.10 38.58 -25.00
CA ARG A 97 2.05 40.04 -24.99
C ARG A 97 1.51 40.46 -26.36
N ARG A 98 0.28 40.98 -26.39
CA ARG A 98 -0.26 41.70 -27.53
C ARG A 98 0.68 42.87 -27.85
N ASP A 99 1.06 43.01 -29.12
CA ASP A 99 1.43 44.30 -29.72
C ASP A 99 0.27 45.31 -29.53
#